data_AF-A0A523ZF52-F1
#
_entry.id   AF-A0A523ZF52-F1
#
_cell.length_a   1.000
_cell.length_b   1.000
_cell.length_c   1.000
_cell.angle_alpha   90.00
_cell.angle_beta   90.00
_cell.angle_gamma   90.00
#
_symmetry.space_group_name_H-M   'P 1'
#
loop_
_entity.id
_entity.type
_entity.pdbx_description
1 polymer ?
#
loop_
_entity_poly.entity_id
_entity_poly.type
_entity_poly.pdbx_seq_one_letter_code
_entity_poly.pdbx_strand_id
1 'polypeptide(L)'
;DNYPGVPGVGPKTATKLLSKYETVKDVYKNLKNIPAPIAKKLEEGKESAMVCQMLAEIITNVPVRLDLKDADDWGVDRKEVLDLFAEFGFKTLSKRVKDVGKKIIEESQLTLV
;
A
#
# COMPACT_ATOMS: atom_id res chain seq x y z
N ASP A 1 4.50 5.43 6.72
CA ASP A 1 4.71 4.48 7.84
C ASP A 1 5.89 4.75 8.79
N ASN A 2 6.68 5.82 8.64
CA ASN A 2 7.70 6.22 9.63
C ASN A 2 8.69 5.11 10.07
N TYR A 3 8.99 4.15 9.19
CA TYR A 3 9.90 3.05 9.51
C TYR A 3 11.31 3.59 9.81
N PRO A 4 11.87 3.32 11.01
CA PRO A 4 13.19 3.84 11.38
C PRO A 4 14.34 3.18 10.61
N GLY A 5 14.14 1.94 10.13
CA GLY A 5 15.15 1.20 9.37
C GLY A 5 16.44 0.97 10.15
N VAL A 6 17.58 0.93 9.45
CA VAL A 6 18.91 0.81 10.06
C VAL A 6 19.54 2.21 10.20
N PRO A 7 19.84 2.68 11.42
CA PRO A 7 20.49 3.96 11.62
C PRO A 7 21.79 4.11 10.82
N GLY A 8 21.92 5.21 10.09
CA GLY A 8 23.10 5.49 9.28
C GLY A 8 23.23 4.68 7.99
N VAL A 9 22.20 3.91 7.60
CA VAL A 9 22.04 3.30 6.27
C VAL A 9 20.86 4.00 5.58
N GLY A 10 21.17 4.98 4.74
CA GLY A 10 20.16 5.73 3.98
C GLY A 10 19.74 5.05 2.66
N PRO A 11 18.78 5.64 1.93
CA PRO A 11 18.21 5.05 0.71
C PRO A 11 19.26 4.68 -0.33
N LYS A 12 20.24 5.56 -0.59
CA LYS A 12 21.30 5.30 -1.58
C LYS A 12 22.11 4.04 -1.27
N THR A 13 22.45 3.85 0.00
CA THR A 13 23.19 2.67 0.46
C THR A 13 22.31 1.42 0.42
N ALA A 14 21.06 1.54 0.88
CA ALA A 14 20.09 0.44 0.86
C ALA A 14 19.83 -0.05 -0.57
N THR A 15 19.58 0.87 -1.52
CA THR A 15 19.40 0.53 -2.93
C THR A 15 20.63 -0.18 -3.49
N LYS A 16 21.85 0.32 -3.25
CA LYS A 16 23.07 -0.34 -3.73
C LYS A 16 23.23 -1.77 -3.19
N LEU A 17 22.87 -2.00 -1.93
CA LEU A 17 22.93 -3.32 -1.30
C LEU A 17 21.87 -4.25 -1.88
N LEU A 18 20.62 -3.79 -2.01
CA LEU A 18 19.51 -4.57 -2.55
C LEU A 18 19.67 -4.84 -4.06
N SER A 19 20.27 -3.93 -4.83
CA SER A 19 20.61 -4.21 -6.23
C SER A 19 21.70 -5.27 -6.37
N LYS A 20 22.56 -5.47 -5.35
CA LYS A 20 23.64 -6.47 -5.39
C LYS A 20 23.21 -7.82 -4.82
N TYR A 21 22.43 -7.84 -3.75
CA TYR A 21 22.09 -9.05 -3.00
C TYR A 21 20.61 -9.41 -3.08
N GLU A 22 19.79 -8.65 -3.81
CA GLU A 22 18.35 -8.85 -4.09
C GLU A 22 17.43 -8.75 -2.87
N THR A 23 17.74 -9.42 -1.76
CA THR A 23 16.88 -9.46 -0.58
C THR A 23 17.60 -8.95 0.67
N VAL A 24 16.82 -8.43 1.63
CA VAL A 24 17.35 -8.03 2.95
C VAL A 24 18.05 -9.21 3.62
N LYS A 25 17.47 -10.42 3.56
CA LYS A 25 18.07 -11.64 4.13
C LYS A 25 19.44 -11.93 3.53
N ASP A 26 19.60 -11.77 2.22
CA ASP A 26 20.85 -12.04 1.52
C ASP A 26 21.91 -10.96 1.74
N VAL A 27 21.50 -9.70 1.97
CA VAL A 27 22.41 -8.66 2.50
C VAL A 27 23.02 -9.12 3.84
N TYR A 28 22.20 -9.66 4.74
CA TYR A 28 22.64 -10.14 6.05
C TYR A 28 23.51 -11.42 5.97
N LYS A 29 23.29 -12.30 4.98
CA LYS A 29 24.18 -13.46 4.74
C LYS A 29 25.56 -13.04 4.23
N ASN A 30 25.66 -11.90 3.56
CA ASN A 30 26.86 -11.40 2.90
C ASN A 30 27.56 -10.25 3.63
N LEU A 31 27.32 -10.07 4.94
CA LEU A 31 27.89 -8.96 5.72
C LEU A 31 29.43 -8.86 5.60
N LYS A 32 30.13 -9.99 5.50
CA LYS A 32 31.59 -10.05 5.33
C LYS A 32 32.09 -9.41 4.01
N ASN A 33 31.23 -9.35 3.00
CA ASN A 33 31.53 -8.80 1.68
C ASN A 33 31.09 -7.33 1.55
N ILE A 34 30.66 -6.70 2.65
CA ILE A 34 30.21 -5.31 2.72
C ILE A 34 31.28 -4.49 3.44
N PRO A 35 31.53 -3.22 3.05
CA PRO A 35 32.48 -2.36 3.76
C PRO A 35 32.21 -2.32 5.26
N ALA A 36 33.25 -2.52 6.07
CA ALA A 36 33.15 -2.68 7.53
C ALA A 36 32.28 -1.62 8.26
N PRO A 37 32.33 -0.32 7.90
CA PRO A 37 31.48 0.69 8.55
C PRO A 37 29.98 0.49 8.31
N ILE A 38 29.61 -0.06 7.14
CA ILE A 38 28.21 -0.34 6.79
C ILE A 38 27.79 -1.67 7.40
N ALA A 39 28.67 -2.69 7.35
CA ALA A 39 28.41 -3.99 7.95
C ALA A 39 28.12 -3.87 9.45
N LYS A 40 28.92 -3.09 10.19
CA LYS A 40 28.71 -2.84 11.63
C LYS A 40 27.34 -2.21 11.92
N LYS A 41 26.93 -1.19 11.14
CA LYS A 41 25.61 -0.56 11.28
C LYS A 41 24.48 -1.55 11.00
N LEU A 42 24.63 -2.39 9.98
CA LEU A 42 23.64 -3.41 9.65
C LEU A 42 23.51 -4.45 10.77
N GLU A 43 24.63 -4.87 11.38
CA GLU A 43 24.65 -5.77 12.53
C GLU A 43 23.95 -5.16 13.74
N GLU A 44 24.31 -3.93 14.13
CA GLU A 44 23.69 -3.19 15.24
C GLU A 44 22.20 -2.92 15.00
N GLY A 45 21.80 -2.67 13.75
CA GLY A 45 20.41 -2.39 13.37
C GLY A 45 19.60 -3.60 12.89
N LYS A 46 20.11 -4.83 13.06
CA LYS A 46 19.51 -6.05 12.48
C LYS A 46 18.05 -6.25 12.88
N GLU A 47 17.75 -6.13 14.17
CA GLU A 47 16.38 -6.32 14.66
C GLU A 47 15.41 -5.29 14.06
N SER A 48 15.82 -4.02 14.05
CA SER A 48 15.05 -2.94 13.43
C SER A 48 14.78 -3.21 11.95
N ALA A 49 15.80 -3.67 11.20
CA ALA A 49 15.64 -4.03 9.79
C ALA A 49 14.61 -5.14 9.57
N MET A 50 14.66 -6.20 10.39
CA MET A 50 13.75 -7.34 10.26
C MET A 50 12.31 -6.96 10.64
N VAL A 51 12.12 -6.16 11.69
CA VAL A 51 10.80 -5.64 12.07
C VAL A 51 10.24 -4.74 10.98
N CYS A 52 11.05 -3.82 10.44
CA CYS A 52 10.61 -2.95 9.35
C CYS A 52 10.24 -3.76 8.10
N GLN A 53 10.99 -4.83 7.79
CA GLN A 53 10.66 -5.72 6.68
C GLN A 53 9.31 -6.40 6.90
N MET A 54 9.08 -6.96 8.09
CA MET A 54 7.80 -7.61 8.42
C MET A 54 6.62 -6.64 8.34
N LEU A 55 6.79 -5.40 8.82
CA LEU A 55 5.73 -4.38 8.78
C LEU A 55 5.44 -3.86 7.37
N ALA A 56 6.45 -3.86 6.49
CA ALA A 56 6.30 -3.43 5.10
C ALA A 56 5.82 -4.55 4.17
N GLU A 57 5.88 -5.81 4.62
CA GLU A 57 5.46 -6.97 3.84
C GLU A 57 3.93 -6.98 3.68
N ILE A 58 3.46 -6.93 2.44
CA ILE A 58 2.04 -7.02 2.14
C ILE A 58 1.63 -8.50 2.21
N ILE A 59 0.69 -8.80 3.10
CA ILE A 59 0.08 -10.13 3.19
C ILE A 59 -0.86 -10.30 1.98
N THR A 60 -0.49 -11.15 1.03
CA THR A 60 -1.26 -11.39 -0.20
C THR A 60 -2.15 -12.63 -0.15
N ASN A 61 -2.01 -13.45 0.89
CA ASN A 61 -2.74 -14.70 1.11
C ASN A 61 -3.84 -14.56 2.17
N VAL A 62 -4.45 -13.38 2.27
CA VAL A 62 -5.55 -13.14 3.22
C VAL A 62 -6.77 -13.97 2.77
N PRO A 63 -7.42 -14.73 3.67
CA PRO A 63 -8.56 -15.57 3.33
C PRO A 63 -9.86 -14.76 3.14
N VAL A 64 -9.84 -13.81 2.20
CA VAL A 64 -11.01 -13.03 1.79
C VAL A 64 -11.61 -13.65 0.54
N ARG A 65 -12.93 -13.89 0.55
CA ARG A 65 -13.67 -14.28 -0.64
C ARG A 65 -14.24 -13.02 -1.28
N LEU A 66 -13.79 -12.70 -2.49
CA LEU A 66 -14.27 -11.57 -3.29
C LEU A 66 -14.90 -12.13 -4.58
N ASP A 67 -16.17 -11.81 -4.81
CA ASP A 67 -16.80 -11.96 -6.13
C ASP A 67 -16.69 -10.62 -6.85
N LEU A 68 -16.02 -10.61 -8.01
CA LEU A 68 -15.83 -9.39 -8.79
C LEU A 68 -17.16 -8.88 -9.38
N LYS A 69 -18.15 -9.75 -9.58
CA LYS A 69 -19.47 -9.34 -10.08
C LYS A 69 -20.26 -8.57 -9.02
N ASP A 70 -20.18 -9.02 -7.77
CA ASP A 70 -20.82 -8.32 -6.64
C ASP A 70 -20.14 -6.97 -6.36
N ALA A 71 -18.86 -6.83 -6.71
CA ALA A 71 -18.10 -5.59 -6.57
C ALA A 71 -18.33 -4.56 -7.70
N ASP A 72 -19.15 -4.89 -8.70
CA ASP A 72 -19.39 -4.05 -9.88
C ASP A 72 -20.61 -3.10 -9.70
N ASP A 73 -21.54 -3.42 -8.80
CA ASP A 73 -22.66 -2.53 -8.45
C ASP A 73 -22.30 -1.62 -7.27
N TRP A 74 -21.78 -0.44 -7.57
CA TRP A 74 -21.36 0.52 -6.55
C TRP A 74 -22.53 1.31 -5.93
N GLY A 75 -23.70 1.33 -6.58
CA GLY A 75 -24.93 1.94 -6.03
C GLY A 75 -24.76 3.35 -5.42
N VAL A 76 -23.82 4.15 -5.91
CA VAL A 76 -23.28 5.28 -5.13
C VAL A 76 -24.29 6.41 -4.94
N ASP A 77 -25.21 6.60 -5.87
CA ASP A 77 -26.22 7.67 -5.86
C ASP A 77 -27.59 7.21 -5.36
N ARG A 78 -27.66 6.03 -4.73
CA ARG A 78 -28.86 5.53 -4.06
C ARG A 78 -29.37 6.54 -3.03
N LYS A 79 -30.70 6.57 -2.87
CA LYS A 79 -31.38 7.52 -1.99
C LYS A 79 -30.86 7.43 -0.54
N GLU A 80 -30.61 6.22 -0.07
CA GLU A 80 -30.12 5.95 1.29
C GLU A 80 -28.74 6.61 1.53
N VAL A 81 -27.86 6.59 0.53
CA VAL A 81 -26.53 7.23 0.60
C VAL A 81 -26.67 8.75 0.63
N LEU A 82 -27.54 9.30 -0.22
CA LEU A 82 -27.77 10.75 -0.29
C LEU A 82 -28.42 11.31 0.97
N ASP A 83 -29.35 10.57 1.56
CA ASP A 83 -30.00 10.92 2.83
C ASP A 83 -28.98 10.94 3.97
N LEU A 84 -28.08 9.94 4.04
CA LEU A 84 -27.01 9.88 5.05
C LEU A 84 -26.03 11.05 4.91
N PHE A 85 -25.68 11.43 3.68
CA PHE A 85 -24.81 12.58 3.43
C PHE A 85 -25.50 13.90 3.79
N ALA A 86 -26.81 14.00 3.60
CA ALA A 86 -27.59 15.16 4.00
C ALA A 86 -27.67 15.27 5.53
N GLU A 87 -27.87 14.15 6.22
CA GLU A 87 -27.88 14.07 7.69
C GLU A 87 -26.54 14.51 8.30
N PHE A 88 -25.41 14.03 7.76
CA PHE A 88 -24.07 14.46 8.20
C PHE A 88 -23.64 15.82 7.66
N GLY A 89 -24.47 16.50 6.86
CA GLY A 89 -24.21 17.84 6.35
C GLY A 89 -23.12 17.92 5.27
N PHE A 90 -22.81 16.81 4.58
CA PHE A 90 -21.76 16.73 3.57
C PHE A 90 -22.15 17.32 2.20
N LYS A 91 -22.55 18.59 2.16
CA LYS A 91 -23.09 19.28 0.97
C LYS A 91 -22.23 19.12 -0.30
N THR A 92 -20.91 19.27 -0.19
CA THR A 92 -19.98 19.14 -1.33
C THR A 92 -19.82 17.69 -1.77
N LEU A 93 -19.79 16.75 -0.83
CA LEU A 93 -19.64 15.34 -1.16
C LEU A 93 -20.93 14.78 -1.77
N SER A 94 -22.12 15.22 -1.33
CA SER A 94 -23.41 14.82 -1.94
C SER A 94 -23.46 15.16 -3.42
N LYS A 95 -22.92 16.31 -3.83
CA LYS A 95 -22.82 16.69 -5.24
C LYS A 95 -21.86 15.75 -5.99
N ARG A 96 -20.67 15.50 -5.43
CA ARG A 96 -19.67 14.60 -6.04
C ARG A 96 -20.19 13.17 -6.20
N VAL A 97 -20.91 12.63 -5.22
CA VAL A 97 -21.50 11.29 -5.27
C VAL A 97 -22.50 11.19 -6.42
N LYS A 98 -23.38 12.20 -6.59
CA LYS A 98 -24.31 12.26 -7.72
C LYS A 98 -23.60 12.31 -9.07
N ASP A 99 -22.54 13.09 -9.18
CA ASP A 99 -21.77 13.23 -10.43
C ASP A 99 -21.02 11.92 -10.77
N VAL A 100 -20.50 11.21 -9.76
CA VAL A 100 -19.85 9.90 -9.95
C VAL A 100 -20.85 8.82 -10.34
N GLY A 101 -22.03 8.78 -9.69
CA GLY A 101 -23.08 7.81 -10.05
C GLY A 101 -23.51 7.91 -11.51
N LYS A 102 -23.71 9.14 -12.01
CA LYS A 102 -24.00 9.38 -13.44
C LYS A 102 -22.91 8.85 -14.36
N LYS A 103 -21.64 9.11 -14.01
CA LYS A 103 -20.49 8.68 -14.81
C LYS A 103 -20.34 7.15 -14.87
N ILE A 104 -20.57 6.46 -13.75
CA ILE A 104 -20.52 4.99 -13.69
C ILE A 104 -21.60 4.38 -14.60
N ILE A 105 -22.82 4.95 -14.60
CA ILE A 105 -23.91 4.51 -15.47
C ILE A 105 -23.55 4.75 -16.95
N GLU A 106 -23.01 5.91 -17.30
CA GLU A 106 -22.58 6.23 -18.67
C GLU A 106 -21.49 5.28 -19.19
N GLU A 107 -20.49 4.96 -18.38
CA GLU A 107 -19.39 4.03 -18.74
C GLU A 107 -19.88 2.57 -18.87
N SER A 108 -20.86 2.16 -18.06
CA SER A 108 -21.47 0.82 -18.13
C SER A 108 -22.39 0.65 -19.35
N GLN A 109 -23.00 1.73 -19.86
CA GLN A 109 -23.81 1.70 -21.08
C GLN A 109 -22.94 1.67 -22.35
N LEU A 110 -21.73 2.24 -22.31
CA LEU A 110 -20.77 2.24 -23.42
C LEU A 110 -20.12 0.87 -23.68
N THR A 111 -20.08 -0.01 -22.67
CA THR A 111 -19.49 -1.36 -22.77
C THR A 111 -20.47 -2.42 -23.30
N LEU A 112 -21.75 -2.05 -23.50
CA LEU A 112 -22.80 -2.91 -24.02
C LEU A 112 -23.05 -2.74 -25.54
N VAL A 113 -22.20 -1.97 -26.24
CA VAL A 113 -22.21 -1.77 -27.71
C VAL A 113 -20.88 -2.22 -28.30
#